data_AF-A0A501PZ83-F1
#
_entry.id   AF-A0A501PZ83-F1
#
_cell.length_a   1.000
_cell.length_b   1.000
_cell.length_c   1.000
_cell.angle_alpha   90.00
_cell.angle_beta   90.00
_cell.angle_gamma   90.00
#
_symmetry.space_group_name_H-M   'P 1'
#
loop_
_entity.id
_entity.type
_entity.pdbx_description
1 polymer ?
#
loop_
_entity_poly.entity_id
_entity_poly.type
_entity_poly.pdbx_seq_one_letter_code
_entity_poly.pdbx_strand_id
1 'polypeptide(L)'
;MKQKLFFMLSVFLSLTAAKAQYTTPGTGVTWSLDDLVTNSSGALTFSGGIYTLSQNLTIAANDALVINTDATVHINANIEITVRGDFTSDAGAITITATNTATPYNAITFETGSSGYFRNTTISYGKGIRIATPDFEMQSCVMSYHMNGSTTSSAINFSTGGNALINNSRFLFNHYPAFSSGANQSVAPTLTNNYLEGNNQSNGNRPQINMGPSGADTLRIVGNTIKGDRTKTMTGGIGASNLLGGGQLKVIIDNNIVTNNRYGITVVGAASSGYIRGNIIEDNTSQNVPAQGGSGISLSASGSSTMNIIASRNQIRRNLWGITVIGTARINLGDTDEATFNEGGNIFSENVNTGVTYALYNNTALPIMAKNNCWIEGQTPTAAEVENVISHQIDDPTLGVVTFTPFGCDALSNPDFAVTKPIIYPNPSKGNITIDIPENGTIAIFSSNGMLIRSFELNAGTNAIKLDLPAGVYITKTETKDKNFSNKLVIQ
;
A
#
# COMPACT_ATOMS: atom_id res chain seq x y z
N MET A 1 71.51 -9.76 34.31
CA MET A 1 70.60 -8.65 33.93
C MET A 1 70.67 -8.47 32.42
N LYS A 2 69.62 -8.34 31.64
CA LYS A 2 68.18 -8.61 31.75
C LYS A 2 67.67 -8.30 30.32
N GLN A 3 66.95 -9.26 29.73
CA GLN A 3 65.89 -9.05 28.74
C GLN A 3 66.16 -8.12 27.54
N LYS A 4 66.62 -8.72 26.42
CA LYS A 4 66.37 -8.23 25.05
C LYS A 4 65.97 -9.37 24.11
N LEU A 5 65.02 -10.20 24.54
CA LEU A 5 64.49 -11.27 23.71
C LEU A 5 63.03 -11.55 24.08
N PHE A 6 62.13 -10.63 23.77
CA PHE A 6 60.68 -10.86 23.80
C PHE A 6 59.97 -9.72 23.05
N PHE A 7 60.12 -9.65 21.73
CA PHE A 7 59.27 -8.79 20.89
C PHE A 7 59.09 -9.40 19.49
N MET A 8 58.86 -10.71 19.45
CA MET A 8 58.62 -11.43 18.20
C MET A 8 57.70 -12.64 18.42
N LEU A 9 56.62 -12.49 19.21
CA LEU A 9 55.55 -13.49 19.25
C LEU A 9 54.27 -12.94 19.91
N SER A 10 53.69 -11.89 19.33
CA SER A 10 52.34 -11.45 19.69
C SER A 10 51.65 -10.78 18.50
N VAL A 11 51.83 -11.32 17.30
CA VAL A 11 50.80 -11.25 16.26
C VAL A 11 49.80 -12.33 16.65
N PHE A 12 48.94 -12.00 17.62
CA PHE A 12 47.73 -12.76 17.83
C PHE A 12 46.97 -12.71 16.52
N LEU A 13 46.88 -13.88 15.91
CA LEU A 13 46.07 -14.25 14.79
C LEU A 13 44.61 -13.87 15.10
N SER A 14 44.23 -12.61 14.92
CA SER A 14 42.84 -12.24 14.70
C SER A 14 42.50 -12.62 13.26
N LEU A 15 42.41 -13.93 13.01
CA LEU A 15 41.62 -14.45 11.91
C LEU A 15 40.18 -14.04 12.22
N THR A 16 39.81 -12.82 11.82
CA THR A 16 38.41 -12.56 11.53
C THR A 16 38.04 -13.58 10.47
N ALA A 17 37.17 -14.53 10.82
CA ALA A 17 36.60 -15.44 9.84
C ALA A 17 35.96 -14.54 8.77
N ALA A 18 36.62 -14.41 7.63
CA ALA A 18 36.03 -13.74 6.48
C ALA A 18 34.72 -14.49 6.22
N LYS A 19 33.58 -13.79 6.34
CA LYS A 19 32.30 -14.40 5.99
C LYS A 19 32.38 -14.76 4.51
N ALA A 20 32.12 -16.02 4.20
CA ALA A 20 32.09 -16.48 2.82
C ALA A 20 31.02 -15.68 2.06
N GLN A 21 31.44 -15.10 0.94
CA GLN A 21 30.61 -14.28 0.06
C GLN A 21 30.99 -14.58 -1.38
N TYR A 22 30.01 -14.60 -2.26
CA TYR A 22 30.19 -14.67 -3.70
C TYR A 22 29.65 -13.40 -4.34
N THR A 23 30.42 -12.83 -5.26
CA THR A 23 30.02 -11.70 -6.08
C THR A 23 30.11 -12.11 -7.52
N THR A 24 29.06 -11.87 -8.31
CA THR A 24 29.11 -12.14 -9.75
C THR A 24 30.20 -11.25 -10.40
N PRO A 25 30.81 -11.67 -11.53
CA PRO A 25 32.00 -11.01 -12.09
C PRO A 25 31.82 -9.54 -12.53
N GLY A 26 30.58 -9.09 -12.78
CA GLY A 26 30.29 -7.74 -13.28
C GLY A 26 30.59 -7.56 -14.77
N THR A 27 30.51 -8.64 -15.55
CA THR A 27 30.90 -8.70 -16.97
C THR A 27 29.76 -8.45 -17.94
N GLY A 28 28.54 -8.16 -17.48
CA GLY A 28 27.38 -7.99 -18.37
C GLY A 28 26.52 -9.25 -18.48
N VAL A 29 26.72 -10.24 -17.62
CA VAL A 29 26.12 -11.57 -17.77
C VAL A 29 24.79 -11.64 -17.05
N THR A 30 23.81 -12.25 -17.73
CA THR A 30 22.55 -12.68 -17.10
C THR A 30 22.72 -14.10 -16.56
N TRP A 31 22.71 -14.23 -15.24
CA TRP A 31 22.88 -15.47 -14.51
C TRP A 31 21.53 -16.14 -14.27
N SER A 32 21.43 -17.44 -14.55
CA SER A 32 20.40 -18.31 -14.00
C SER A 32 20.86 -18.91 -12.65
N LEU A 33 19.96 -19.61 -11.96
CA LEU A 33 20.34 -20.38 -10.77
C LEU A 33 21.35 -21.49 -11.11
N ASP A 34 21.23 -22.15 -12.27
CA ASP A 34 22.18 -23.21 -12.68
C ASP A 34 23.56 -22.66 -13.03
N ASP A 35 23.62 -21.45 -13.60
CA ASP A 35 24.89 -20.74 -13.82
C ASP A 35 25.57 -20.44 -12.49
N LEU A 36 24.81 -20.00 -11.49
CA LEU A 36 25.34 -19.79 -10.14
C LEU A 36 25.79 -21.09 -9.50
N VAL A 37 25.06 -22.21 -9.64
CA VAL A 37 25.51 -23.53 -9.14
C VAL A 37 26.86 -23.91 -9.74
N THR A 38 27.05 -23.66 -11.05
CA THR A 38 28.26 -24.04 -11.78
C THR A 38 29.45 -23.13 -11.43
N ASN A 39 29.23 -21.83 -11.28
CA ASN A 39 30.30 -20.83 -11.27
C ASN A 39 30.55 -20.18 -9.90
N SER A 40 29.66 -20.39 -8.91
CA SER A 40 29.76 -19.70 -7.61
C SER A 40 30.69 -20.36 -6.59
N SER A 41 31.46 -21.37 -7.01
CA SER A 41 32.37 -22.12 -6.12
C SER A 41 31.66 -22.67 -4.87
N GLY A 42 30.42 -23.12 -5.03
CA GLY A 42 29.60 -23.71 -3.97
C GLY A 42 28.82 -22.71 -3.10
N ALA A 43 28.76 -21.43 -3.45
CA ALA A 43 27.89 -20.47 -2.76
C ALA A 43 26.40 -20.84 -2.92
N LEU A 44 26.01 -21.22 -4.13
CA LEU A 44 24.72 -21.84 -4.44
C LEU A 44 24.96 -23.31 -4.82
N THR A 45 24.13 -24.21 -4.28
CA THR A 45 24.16 -25.64 -4.60
C THR A 45 22.76 -26.10 -4.99
N PHE A 46 22.66 -27.19 -5.76
CA PHE A 46 21.38 -27.78 -6.13
C PHE A 46 21.37 -29.27 -5.76
N SER A 47 20.39 -29.67 -4.95
CA SER A 47 20.19 -31.07 -4.56
C SER A 47 18.73 -31.31 -4.22
N GLY A 48 18.19 -32.47 -4.62
CA GLY A 48 16.81 -32.84 -4.32
C GLY A 48 15.75 -31.87 -4.85
N GLY A 49 16.02 -31.16 -5.95
CA GLY A 49 15.10 -30.16 -6.51
C GLY A 49 15.13 -28.80 -5.82
N ILE A 50 16.05 -28.57 -4.89
CA ILE A 50 16.14 -27.34 -4.09
C ILE A 50 17.49 -26.67 -4.33
N TYR A 51 17.46 -25.38 -4.66
CA TYR A 51 18.65 -24.53 -4.65
C TYR A 51 18.91 -24.06 -3.22
N THR A 52 20.12 -24.27 -2.70
CA THR A 52 20.50 -23.83 -1.34
C THR A 52 21.64 -22.83 -1.39
N LEU A 53 21.35 -21.59 -1.00
CA LEU A 53 22.32 -20.50 -0.88
C LEU A 53 22.95 -20.52 0.51
N SER A 54 24.26 -20.78 0.56
CA SER A 54 25.02 -20.98 1.81
C SER A 54 26.01 -19.85 2.13
N GLN A 55 26.15 -18.88 1.22
CA GLN A 55 27.05 -17.74 1.34
C GLN A 55 26.34 -16.47 0.89
N ASN A 56 26.79 -15.30 1.37
CA ASN A 56 26.25 -14.03 0.89
C ASN A 56 26.41 -13.93 -0.63
N LEU A 57 25.39 -13.42 -1.31
CA LEU A 57 25.40 -13.25 -2.76
C LEU A 57 25.34 -11.76 -3.10
N THR A 58 26.30 -11.26 -3.87
CA THR A 58 26.23 -9.94 -4.49
C THR A 58 26.09 -10.07 -6.00
N ILE A 59 25.01 -9.54 -6.56
CA ILE A 59 24.85 -9.36 -8.01
C ILE A 59 25.51 -8.04 -8.37
N ALA A 60 26.61 -8.10 -9.13
CA ALA A 60 27.39 -6.93 -9.52
C ALA A 60 26.59 -5.99 -10.43
N ALA A 61 27.00 -4.72 -10.49
CA ALA A 61 26.23 -3.64 -11.13
C ALA A 61 25.91 -3.85 -12.62
N ASN A 62 26.74 -4.61 -13.34
CA ASN A 62 26.53 -4.88 -14.77
C ASN A 62 25.90 -6.26 -15.01
N ASP A 63 25.66 -7.06 -13.98
CA ASP A 63 25.12 -8.41 -14.13
C ASP A 63 23.64 -8.44 -13.72
N ALA A 64 22.94 -9.47 -14.19
CA ALA A 64 21.56 -9.75 -13.80
C ALA A 64 21.44 -11.16 -13.21
N LEU A 65 20.54 -11.37 -12.26
CA LEU A 65 20.07 -12.70 -11.87
C LEU A 65 18.62 -12.86 -12.32
N VAL A 66 18.33 -13.91 -13.10
CA VAL A 66 16.99 -14.23 -13.59
C VAL A 66 16.58 -15.62 -13.13
N ILE A 67 15.46 -15.68 -12.42
CA ILE A 67 14.74 -16.90 -12.07
C ILE A 67 13.44 -16.90 -12.89
N ASN A 68 13.43 -17.62 -14.02
CA ASN A 68 12.31 -17.66 -14.97
C ASN A 68 11.68 -19.06 -15.12
N THR A 69 12.01 -19.96 -14.20
CA THR A 69 11.41 -21.29 -14.06
C THR A 69 10.96 -21.49 -12.62
N ASP A 70 10.02 -22.41 -12.43
CA ASP A 70 9.55 -22.76 -11.09
C ASP A 70 10.71 -23.31 -10.26
N ALA A 71 10.98 -22.68 -9.13
CA ALA A 71 12.15 -22.97 -8.32
C ALA A 71 11.87 -22.78 -6.82
N THR A 72 12.53 -23.61 -6.01
CA THR A 72 12.63 -23.40 -4.56
C THR A 72 14.05 -23.04 -4.20
N VAL A 73 14.23 -21.85 -3.63
CA VAL A 73 15.50 -21.31 -3.16
C VAL A 73 15.47 -21.26 -1.63
N HIS A 74 16.24 -22.14 -1.00
CA HIS A 74 16.53 -22.12 0.42
C HIS A 74 17.75 -21.23 0.68
N ILE A 75 17.64 -20.36 1.67
CA ILE A 75 18.72 -19.47 2.09
C ILE A 75 19.10 -19.80 3.54
N ASN A 76 20.38 -20.08 3.78
CA ASN A 76 20.87 -20.38 5.12
C ASN A 76 20.78 -19.18 6.06
N ALA A 77 20.84 -19.46 7.37
CA ALA A 77 20.74 -18.45 8.40
C ALA A 77 21.76 -17.31 8.21
N ASN A 78 21.30 -16.07 8.39
CA ASN A 78 22.10 -14.84 8.29
C ASN A 78 22.80 -14.58 6.93
N ILE A 79 22.37 -15.26 5.87
CA ILE A 79 22.84 -14.98 4.50
C ILE A 79 22.04 -13.82 3.89
N GLU A 80 22.73 -12.91 3.22
CA GLU A 80 22.17 -11.75 2.53
C GLU A 80 22.32 -11.87 1.01
N ILE A 81 21.32 -11.38 0.29
CA ILE A 81 21.42 -11.11 -1.16
C ILE A 81 21.49 -9.60 -1.34
N THR A 82 22.57 -9.12 -1.94
CA THR A 82 22.76 -7.71 -2.31
C THR A 82 22.68 -7.57 -3.83
N VAL A 83 21.79 -6.72 -4.31
CA VAL A 83 21.55 -6.45 -5.73
C VAL A 83 22.11 -5.08 -6.07
N ARG A 84 23.15 -5.04 -6.92
CA ARG A 84 23.68 -3.82 -7.52
C ARG A 84 23.34 -3.69 -9.00
N GLY A 85 23.13 -4.80 -9.69
CA GLY A 85 22.62 -4.87 -11.06
C GLY A 85 21.13 -5.20 -11.04
N ASP A 86 20.72 -6.24 -11.76
CA ASP A 86 19.29 -6.58 -11.91
C ASP A 86 18.92 -7.90 -11.21
N PHE A 87 17.72 -7.97 -10.64
CA PHE A 87 17.14 -9.20 -10.11
C PHE A 87 15.71 -9.38 -10.62
N THR A 88 15.46 -10.49 -11.32
CA THR A 88 14.16 -10.85 -11.86
C THR A 88 13.73 -12.23 -11.36
N SER A 89 12.51 -12.31 -10.84
CA SER A 89 11.84 -13.55 -10.46
C SER A 89 10.45 -13.58 -11.09
N ASP A 90 10.28 -14.34 -12.17
CA ASP A 90 9.02 -14.41 -12.93
C ASP A 90 8.80 -15.81 -13.51
N ALA A 91 7.99 -16.62 -12.83
CA ALA A 91 7.57 -17.94 -13.31
C ALA A 91 6.16 -18.27 -12.81
N GLY A 92 5.74 -19.54 -12.93
CA GLY A 92 4.46 -20.01 -12.42
C GLY A 92 4.42 -20.04 -10.89
N ALA A 93 5.51 -20.51 -10.27
CA ALA A 93 5.67 -20.62 -8.83
C ALA A 93 7.15 -20.58 -8.41
N ILE A 94 7.58 -19.47 -7.81
CA ILE A 94 8.92 -19.34 -7.21
C ILE A 94 8.78 -19.21 -5.69
N THR A 95 9.58 -19.96 -4.95
CA THR A 95 9.66 -19.87 -3.48
C THR A 95 11.07 -19.51 -3.05
N ILE A 96 11.20 -18.43 -2.27
CA ILE A 96 12.43 -18.00 -1.61
C ILE A 96 12.18 -18.05 -0.09
N THR A 97 12.89 -18.91 0.63
CA THR A 97 12.65 -19.13 2.06
C THR A 97 13.93 -19.50 2.81
N ALA A 98 13.90 -19.40 4.14
CA ALA A 98 14.99 -19.91 4.97
C ALA A 98 15.07 -21.44 4.93
N THR A 99 16.29 -21.99 4.98
CA THR A 99 16.53 -23.43 5.14
C THR A 99 15.96 -23.96 6.46
N ASN A 100 15.98 -23.13 7.52
CA ASN A 100 15.38 -23.40 8.81
C ASN A 100 14.60 -22.16 9.27
N THR A 101 13.30 -22.31 9.44
CA THR A 101 12.38 -21.21 9.77
C THR A 101 12.61 -20.60 11.16
N ALA A 102 13.26 -21.33 12.07
CA ALA A 102 13.68 -20.80 13.38
C ALA A 102 14.92 -19.91 13.29
N THR A 103 15.68 -19.99 12.20
CA THR A 103 16.91 -19.21 11.97
C THR A 103 16.84 -18.53 10.60
N PRO A 104 16.17 -17.36 10.50
CA PRO A 104 15.89 -16.70 9.23
C PRO A 104 17.18 -16.28 8.49
N TYR A 105 17.09 -16.18 7.17
CA TYR A 105 18.11 -15.50 6.39
C TYR A 105 18.08 -13.99 6.67
N ASN A 106 19.08 -13.24 6.18
CA ASN A 106 19.12 -11.79 6.37
C ASN A 106 18.13 -11.08 5.41
N ALA A 107 18.51 -9.94 4.82
CA ALA A 107 17.67 -9.21 3.89
C ALA A 107 17.96 -9.60 2.43
N ILE A 108 17.05 -9.18 1.54
CA ILE A 108 17.38 -8.92 0.14
C ILE A 108 17.49 -7.40 0.00
N THR A 109 18.64 -6.89 -0.44
CA THR A 109 18.91 -5.45 -0.49
C THR A 109 19.13 -5.01 -1.92
N PHE A 110 18.28 -4.11 -2.41
CA PHE A 110 18.45 -3.42 -3.68
C PHE A 110 19.15 -2.08 -3.44
N GLU A 111 20.35 -1.91 -3.99
CA GLU A 111 21.14 -0.70 -3.85
C GLU A 111 20.81 0.35 -4.93
N THR A 112 21.29 1.57 -4.75
CA THR A 112 21.15 2.62 -5.78
C THR A 112 21.70 2.14 -7.12
N GLY A 113 20.91 2.32 -8.18
CA GLY A 113 21.26 1.91 -9.55
C GLY A 113 20.89 0.47 -9.91
N SER A 114 20.39 -0.32 -8.95
CA SER A 114 19.85 -1.66 -9.22
C SER A 114 18.41 -1.62 -9.73
N SER A 115 17.94 -2.73 -10.30
CA SER A 115 16.52 -2.96 -10.58
C SER A 115 16.03 -4.26 -9.92
N GLY A 116 14.74 -4.28 -9.55
CA GLY A 116 14.11 -5.45 -8.97
C GLY A 116 12.73 -5.72 -9.53
N TYR A 117 12.50 -6.94 -9.99
CA TYR A 117 11.21 -7.37 -10.51
C TYR A 117 10.82 -8.73 -9.95
N PHE A 118 9.67 -8.79 -9.27
CA PHE A 118 9.08 -10.01 -8.73
C PHE A 118 7.66 -10.20 -9.26
N ARG A 119 7.38 -11.40 -9.79
CA ARG A 119 6.03 -11.86 -10.11
C ARG A 119 5.83 -13.29 -9.62
N ASN A 120 4.65 -13.59 -9.10
CA ASN A 120 4.25 -14.95 -8.64
C ASN A 120 5.28 -15.61 -7.69
N THR A 121 5.91 -14.79 -6.85
CA THR A 121 6.99 -15.23 -5.96
C THR A 121 6.52 -15.23 -4.51
N THR A 122 6.74 -16.33 -3.79
CA THR A 122 6.56 -16.45 -2.34
C THR A 122 7.90 -16.23 -1.65
N ILE A 123 7.96 -15.25 -0.75
CA ILE A 123 9.14 -14.87 0.02
C ILE A 123 8.78 -14.98 1.50
N SER A 124 9.54 -15.77 2.28
CA SER A 124 9.18 -15.99 3.68
C SER A 124 10.38 -16.30 4.57
N TYR A 125 10.23 -16.09 5.88
CA TYR A 125 11.25 -16.39 6.89
C TYR A 125 12.62 -15.72 6.63
N GLY A 126 12.61 -14.53 6.01
CA GLY A 126 13.77 -13.64 5.93
C GLY A 126 13.67 -12.48 6.92
N LYS A 127 14.55 -11.48 6.78
CA LYS A 127 14.46 -10.22 7.53
C LYS A 127 13.90 -9.04 6.71
N GLY A 128 13.36 -9.31 5.53
CA GLY A 128 12.66 -8.34 4.69
C GLY A 128 13.46 -7.95 3.44
N ILE A 129 12.91 -7.04 2.64
CA ILE A 129 13.55 -6.46 1.46
C ILE A 129 13.79 -4.97 1.71
N ARG A 130 15.02 -4.52 1.49
CA ARG A 130 15.37 -3.09 1.48
C ARG A 130 15.46 -2.61 0.04
N ILE A 131 14.81 -1.49 -0.27
CA ILE A 131 14.77 -0.89 -1.60
C ILE A 131 15.41 0.49 -1.53
N ALA A 132 16.58 0.65 -2.14
CA ALA A 132 17.25 1.94 -2.32
C ALA A 132 17.27 2.39 -3.80
N THR A 133 16.36 1.86 -4.61
CA THR A 133 16.23 2.17 -6.04
C THR A 133 14.79 2.60 -6.39
N PRO A 134 14.61 3.54 -7.33
CA PRO A 134 13.30 3.82 -7.92
C PRO A 134 12.76 2.68 -8.80
N ASP A 135 13.63 1.81 -9.31
CA ASP A 135 13.28 0.75 -10.26
C ASP A 135 12.96 -0.55 -9.55
N PHE A 136 11.75 -0.64 -8.99
CA PHE A 136 11.31 -1.82 -8.27
C PHE A 136 9.82 -2.11 -8.52
N GLU A 137 9.52 -3.35 -8.91
CA GLU A 137 8.17 -3.84 -9.14
C GLU A 137 7.95 -5.21 -8.48
N MET A 138 6.82 -5.36 -7.78
CA MET A 138 6.37 -6.61 -7.18
C MET A 138 4.89 -6.83 -7.46
N GLN A 139 4.57 -7.96 -8.10
CA GLN A 139 3.21 -8.29 -8.54
C GLN A 139 2.81 -9.71 -8.16
N SER A 140 1.60 -9.91 -7.65
CA SER A 140 1.08 -11.27 -7.37
C SER A 140 2.00 -12.09 -6.45
N CYS A 141 2.71 -11.41 -5.54
CA CYS A 141 3.66 -12.04 -4.63
C CYS A 141 3.06 -12.31 -3.25
N VAL A 142 3.74 -13.13 -2.46
CA VAL A 142 3.42 -13.35 -1.05
C VAL A 142 4.66 -13.07 -0.22
N MET A 143 4.53 -12.21 0.80
CA MET A 143 5.58 -11.95 1.79
C MET A 143 5.08 -12.23 3.19
N SER A 144 5.67 -13.22 3.86
CA SER A 144 5.13 -13.71 5.14
C SER A 144 6.18 -14.13 6.16
N TYR A 145 5.82 -13.96 7.44
CA TYR A 145 6.63 -14.42 8.58
C TYR A 145 8.07 -13.88 8.58
N HIS A 146 8.29 -12.70 8.01
CA HIS A 146 9.59 -12.04 8.12
C HIS A 146 9.86 -11.61 9.56
N MET A 147 11.10 -11.81 9.99
CA MET A 147 11.58 -11.48 11.34
C MET A 147 12.23 -10.09 11.36
N ASN A 148 12.58 -9.61 12.56
CA ASN A 148 13.25 -8.32 12.72
C ASN A 148 14.61 -8.29 12.02
N GLY A 149 14.80 -7.30 11.13
CA GLY A 149 16.09 -6.95 10.56
C GLY A 149 16.84 -5.88 11.36
N SER A 150 18.16 -5.83 11.21
CA SER A 150 19.00 -4.74 11.72
C SER A 150 18.92 -3.48 10.85
N THR A 151 18.69 -3.66 9.55
CA THR A 151 18.62 -2.59 8.52
C THR A 151 17.25 -2.49 7.85
N THR A 152 16.38 -3.47 8.07
CA THR A 152 15.02 -3.57 7.52
C THR A 152 13.99 -3.58 8.67
N SER A 153 13.15 -2.55 8.71
CA SER A 153 12.15 -2.35 9.76
C SER A 153 10.71 -2.62 9.29
N SER A 154 10.56 -3.41 8.22
CA SER A 154 9.31 -3.85 7.58
C SER A 154 9.59 -5.00 6.61
N ALA A 155 8.53 -5.63 6.07
CA ALA A 155 8.65 -6.64 5.02
C ALA A 155 9.25 -6.01 3.74
N ILE A 156 8.74 -4.86 3.28
CA ILE A 156 9.39 -3.97 2.31
C ILE A 156 9.76 -2.66 3.00
N ASN A 157 11.04 -2.30 2.99
CA ASN A 157 11.54 -1.03 3.51
C ASN A 157 12.07 -0.16 2.37
N PHE A 158 11.44 0.99 2.16
CA PHE A 158 11.84 1.99 1.16
C PHE A 158 12.85 2.95 1.79
N SER A 159 14.06 2.97 1.24
CA SER A 159 15.16 3.86 1.66
C SER A 159 15.30 5.07 0.74
N THR A 160 15.26 4.84 -0.58
CA THR A 160 15.35 5.86 -1.64
C THR A 160 14.61 5.34 -2.87
N GLY A 161 14.08 6.23 -3.71
CA GLY A 161 13.32 5.86 -4.90
C GLY A 161 11.84 6.22 -4.77
N GLY A 162 11.33 6.96 -5.74
CA GLY A 162 10.03 7.64 -5.66
C GLY A 162 8.85 6.85 -6.17
N ASN A 163 9.03 5.71 -6.83
CA ASN A 163 8.00 5.16 -7.72
C ASN A 163 7.92 3.62 -7.74
N ALA A 164 8.44 2.94 -6.71
CA ALA A 164 8.28 1.50 -6.61
C ALA A 164 6.80 1.08 -6.69
N LEU A 165 6.49 0.05 -7.46
CA LEU A 165 5.15 -0.48 -7.66
C LEU A 165 5.00 -1.81 -6.94
N ILE A 166 4.07 -1.87 -5.98
CA ILE A 166 3.70 -3.13 -5.33
C ILE A 166 2.20 -3.32 -5.51
N ASN A 167 1.83 -4.31 -6.31
CA ASN A 167 0.43 -4.57 -6.62
C ASN A 167 0.01 -6.04 -6.47
N ASN A 168 -1.29 -6.23 -6.24
CA ASN A 168 -1.94 -7.55 -6.22
C ASN A 168 -1.23 -8.59 -5.32
N SER A 169 -0.53 -8.15 -4.28
CA SER A 169 0.35 -9.00 -3.47
C SER A 169 -0.19 -9.17 -2.04
N ARG A 170 0.31 -10.17 -1.32
CA ARG A 170 -0.13 -10.52 0.03
C ARG A 170 1.00 -10.35 1.04
N PHE A 171 0.69 -9.74 2.18
CA PHE A 171 1.64 -9.46 3.26
C PHE A 171 1.08 -9.97 4.58
N LEU A 172 1.68 -11.02 5.14
CA LEU A 172 1.03 -11.82 6.18
C LEU A 172 1.95 -11.99 7.40
N PHE A 173 1.48 -11.58 8.56
CA PHE A 173 2.08 -11.92 9.87
C PHE A 173 3.57 -11.59 10.00
N ASN A 174 4.03 -10.53 9.35
CA ASN A 174 5.41 -10.08 9.47
C ASN A 174 5.66 -9.45 10.86
N HIS A 175 6.87 -9.63 11.40
CA HIS A 175 7.27 -9.09 12.70
C HIS A 175 7.12 -7.57 12.80
N TYR A 176 7.38 -6.89 11.68
CA TYR A 176 7.26 -5.45 11.49
C TYR A 176 6.18 -5.12 10.44
N PRO A 177 5.88 -3.82 10.16
CA PRO A 177 4.92 -3.42 9.14
C PRO A 177 5.15 -4.10 7.78
N ALA A 178 4.11 -4.18 6.95
CA ALA A 178 4.26 -4.66 5.57
C ALA A 178 5.14 -3.70 4.76
N PHE A 179 4.84 -2.40 4.88
CA PHE A 179 5.53 -1.34 4.16
C PHE A 179 6.04 -0.29 5.15
N SER A 180 7.28 0.15 4.98
CA SER A 180 7.75 1.33 5.71
C SER A 180 8.78 2.15 4.96
N SER A 181 8.92 3.42 5.36
CA SER A 181 10.05 4.26 5.03
C SER A 181 10.52 5.09 6.22
N GLY A 182 11.72 5.67 6.13
CA GLY A 182 12.21 6.58 7.15
C GLY A 182 11.39 7.87 7.21
N ALA A 183 11.18 8.42 8.40
CA ALA A 183 10.43 9.68 8.60
C ALA A 183 11.13 10.93 7.99
N ASN A 184 12.39 10.79 7.59
CA ASN A 184 13.19 11.78 6.87
C ASN A 184 13.46 11.38 5.40
N GLN A 185 12.88 10.28 4.92
CA GLN A 185 13.08 9.78 3.56
C GLN A 185 11.88 10.14 2.70
N SER A 186 12.12 10.90 1.63
CA SER A 186 11.10 11.22 0.62
C SER A 186 10.94 10.05 -0.35
N VAL A 187 9.88 9.26 -0.18
CA VAL A 187 9.56 8.11 -1.05
C VAL A 187 8.06 8.04 -1.30
N ALA A 188 7.66 7.77 -2.54
CA ALA A 188 6.27 7.84 -2.99
C ALA A 188 5.80 6.57 -3.72
N PRO A 189 5.96 5.37 -3.12
CA PRO A 189 5.57 4.13 -3.79
C PRO A 189 4.08 4.09 -4.14
N THR A 190 3.75 3.26 -5.12
CA THR A 190 2.37 2.91 -5.47
C THR A 190 2.04 1.54 -4.91
N LEU A 191 1.16 1.50 -3.92
CA LEU A 191 0.70 0.31 -3.20
C LEU A 191 -0.75 0.06 -3.59
N THR A 192 -1.00 -0.86 -4.53
CA THR A 192 -2.34 -1.08 -5.11
C THR A 192 -2.87 -2.50 -4.95
N ASN A 193 -4.14 -2.64 -4.58
CA ASN A 193 -4.84 -3.94 -4.57
C ASN A 193 -4.13 -5.05 -3.76
N ASN A 194 -3.38 -4.69 -2.73
CA ASN A 194 -2.69 -5.66 -1.87
C ASN A 194 -3.59 -6.13 -0.73
N TYR A 195 -3.31 -7.32 -0.22
CA TYR A 195 -3.93 -7.88 0.98
C TYR A 195 -2.92 -7.95 2.13
N LEU A 196 -3.13 -7.16 3.17
CA LEU A 196 -2.28 -7.07 4.36
C LEU A 196 -3.05 -7.64 5.55
N GLU A 197 -2.48 -8.64 6.22
CA GLU A 197 -3.08 -9.23 7.42
C GLU A 197 -2.04 -9.43 8.52
N GLY A 198 -2.34 -8.88 9.70
CA GLY A 198 -1.58 -9.14 10.92
C GLY A 198 -0.11 -8.75 10.84
N ASN A 199 0.30 -7.80 9.98
CA ASN A 199 1.67 -7.32 10.00
C ASN A 199 1.96 -6.54 11.30
N ASN A 200 3.23 -6.36 11.63
CA ASN A 200 3.70 -5.79 12.89
C ASN A 200 3.39 -6.68 14.12
N GLN A 201 3.71 -7.98 14.01
CA GLN A 201 3.54 -8.98 15.08
C GLN A 201 4.33 -8.68 16.36
N SER A 202 5.38 -7.86 16.27
CA SER A 202 6.09 -7.29 17.42
C SER A 202 5.22 -6.44 18.35
N ASN A 203 4.02 -6.07 17.89
CA ASN A 203 3.15 -5.11 18.56
C ASN A 203 3.87 -3.77 18.80
N GLY A 204 4.79 -3.37 17.92
CA GLY A 204 5.39 -2.04 18.01
C GLY A 204 4.34 -0.95 17.77
N ASN A 205 4.58 0.28 18.26
CA ASN A 205 3.73 1.43 17.97
C ASN A 205 3.90 1.89 16.51
N ARG A 206 3.41 1.10 15.56
CA ARG A 206 3.56 1.29 14.11
C ARG A 206 2.33 0.75 13.37
N PRO A 207 1.87 1.43 12.31
CA PRO A 207 0.83 0.89 11.44
C PRO A 207 1.34 -0.23 10.53
N GLN A 208 0.44 -0.98 9.88
CA GLN A 208 0.81 -1.97 8.87
C GLN A 208 1.42 -1.34 7.61
N ILE A 209 0.99 -0.12 7.26
CA ILE A 209 1.62 0.74 6.25
C ILE A 209 2.16 1.98 6.96
N ASN A 210 3.49 2.13 7.06
CA ASN A 210 4.13 3.18 7.86
C ASN A 210 5.07 4.06 7.03
N MET A 211 4.53 5.12 6.42
CA MET A 211 5.25 5.93 5.45
C MET A 211 5.67 7.29 6.01
N GLY A 212 6.90 7.69 5.68
CA GLY A 212 7.40 9.05 5.80
C GLY A 212 6.89 9.98 4.68
N PRO A 213 7.57 11.12 4.47
CA PRO A 213 7.25 12.08 3.42
C PRO A 213 7.28 11.45 2.01
N SER A 214 6.51 12.03 1.09
CA SER A 214 6.51 11.60 -0.32
C SER A 214 7.44 12.44 -1.21
N GLY A 215 7.88 13.60 -0.72
CA GLY A 215 8.68 14.54 -1.51
C GLY A 215 7.83 15.23 -2.58
N ALA A 216 8.38 15.34 -3.80
CA ALA A 216 7.71 16.02 -4.91
C ALA A 216 6.52 15.23 -5.49
N ASP A 217 6.60 13.91 -5.47
CA ASP A 217 5.55 12.99 -5.97
C ASP A 217 4.55 12.64 -4.85
N THR A 218 3.67 11.68 -5.13
CA THR A 218 2.48 11.34 -4.36
C THR A 218 2.52 9.88 -3.94
N LEU A 219 2.47 9.64 -2.63
CA LEU A 219 2.26 8.31 -2.08
C LEU A 219 0.85 7.83 -2.44
N ARG A 220 0.75 6.65 -3.08
CA ARG A 220 -0.53 6.09 -3.52
C ARG A 220 -0.80 4.79 -2.79
N ILE A 221 -1.87 4.76 -2.00
CA ILE A 221 -2.35 3.59 -1.25
C ILE A 221 -3.79 3.35 -1.70
N VAL A 222 -3.99 2.49 -2.69
CA VAL A 222 -5.29 2.40 -3.40
C VAL A 222 -5.80 0.96 -3.48
N GLY A 223 -7.06 0.73 -3.13
CA GLY A 223 -7.70 -0.59 -3.34
C GLY A 223 -7.20 -1.71 -2.43
N ASN A 224 -6.41 -1.40 -1.39
CA ASN A 224 -5.83 -2.42 -0.52
C ASN A 224 -6.84 -2.90 0.54
N THR A 225 -6.72 -4.16 0.95
CA THR A 225 -7.40 -4.69 2.14
C THR A 225 -6.37 -4.82 3.27
N ILE A 226 -6.61 -4.15 4.39
CA ILE A 226 -5.71 -4.08 5.55
C ILE A 226 -6.47 -4.53 6.79
N LYS A 227 -6.20 -5.76 7.22
CA LYS A 227 -6.85 -6.40 8.36
C LYS A 227 -5.86 -6.53 9.52
N GLY A 228 -6.18 -5.92 10.65
CA GLY A 228 -5.38 -5.99 11.86
C GLY A 228 -5.54 -7.34 12.57
N ASP A 229 -4.51 -7.70 13.32
CA ASP A 229 -4.59 -8.74 14.34
C ASP A 229 -5.07 -8.09 15.64
N ARG A 230 -6.29 -8.45 16.08
CA ARG A 230 -6.92 -7.83 17.27
C ARG A 230 -6.13 -8.04 18.56
N THR A 231 -5.20 -9.00 18.60
CA THR A 231 -4.30 -9.20 19.75
C THR A 231 -3.16 -8.18 19.79
N LYS A 232 -2.92 -7.45 18.70
CA LYS A 232 -1.88 -6.42 18.57
C LYS A 232 -2.49 -5.04 18.78
N THR A 233 -2.51 -4.63 20.04
CA THR A 233 -3.14 -3.39 20.51
C THR A 233 -2.37 -2.12 20.13
N MET A 234 -1.14 -2.21 19.63
CA MET A 234 -0.32 -1.05 19.23
C MET A 234 -0.22 -0.85 17.72
N THR A 235 -0.78 -1.77 16.91
CA THR A 235 -0.68 -1.76 15.45
C THR A 235 -1.81 -0.99 14.78
N GLY A 236 -1.50 0.11 14.10
CA GLY A 236 -2.45 0.87 13.27
C GLY A 236 -2.66 0.28 11.86
N GLY A 237 -3.64 0.79 11.12
CA GLY A 237 -3.87 0.41 9.71
C GLY A 237 -2.87 1.09 8.77
N ILE A 238 -3.11 2.37 8.49
CA ILE A 238 -2.31 3.21 7.59
C ILE A 238 -1.80 4.43 8.34
N GLY A 239 -0.50 4.73 8.24
CA GLY A 239 0.07 5.99 8.70
C GLY A 239 1.01 6.61 7.68
N ALA A 240 0.82 7.90 7.42
CA ALA A 240 1.68 8.71 6.58
C ALA A 240 2.06 10.00 7.33
N SER A 241 3.34 10.38 7.34
CA SER A 241 3.80 11.51 8.18
C SER A 241 4.94 12.32 7.58
N ASN A 242 5.03 13.62 7.93
CA ASN A 242 6.16 14.48 7.58
C ASN A 242 6.84 15.17 8.79
N LEU A 243 6.95 14.45 9.91
CA LEU A 243 7.36 14.99 11.20
C LEU A 243 8.81 15.50 11.31
N LEU A 244 9.75 15.03 10.48
CA LEU A 244 11.19 15.29 10.64
C LEU A 244 11.82 16.16 9.55
N GLY A 245 11.04 17.10 8.99
CA GLY A 245 11.57 18.04 7.99
C GLY A 245 11.94 17.40 6.64
N GLY A 246 11.54 16.15 6.39
CA GLY A 246 11.83 15.42 5.16
C GLY A 246 11.01 15.83 3.94
N GLY A 247 10.46 17.05 3.93
CA GLY A 247 9.71 17.62 2.81
C GLY A 247 8.18 17.54 2.93
N GLN A 248 7.51 17.70 1.79
CA GLN A 248 6.06 17.64 1.68
C GLN A 248 5.57 16.19 1.73
N LEU A 249 4.37 15.99 2.25
CA LEU A 249 3.62 14.75 2.12
C LEU A 249 2.40 14.98 1.21
N LYS A 250 2.39 14.31 0.06
CA LYS A 250 1.25 14.22 -0.85
C LYS A 250 0.72 12.79 -0.82
N VAL A 251 -0.56 12.62 -0.52
CA VAL A 251 -1.16 11.28 -0.37
C VAL A 251 -2.42 11.11 -1.21
N ILE A 252 -2.59 9.90 -1.76
CA ILE A 252 -3.87 9.39 -2.24
C ILE A 252 -4.12 8.08 -1.49
N ILE A 253 -5.11 8.09 -0.61
CA ILE A 253 -5.55 6.92 0.17
C ILE A 253 -6.98 6.62 -0.23
N ASP A 254 -7.15 5.82 -1.29
CA ASP A 254 -8.45 5.64 -1.93
C ASP A 254 -8.91 4.19 -1.95
N ASN A 255 -10.22 3.97 -1.73
CA ASN A 255 -10.89 2.68 -1.93
C ASN A 255 -10.26 1.51 -1.16
N ASN A 256 -9.63 1.77 0.00
CA ASN A 256 -9.08 0.73 0.85
C ASN A 256 -10.13 0.20 1.83
N ILE A 257 -9.99 -1.05 2.25
CA ILE A 257 -10.72 -1.64 3.37
C ILE A 257 -9.76 -1.73 4.54
N VAL A 258 -10.02 -1.02 5.64
CA VAL A 258 -9.14 -0.94 6.81
C VAL A 258 -9.92 -1.38 8.05
N THR A 259 -9.61 -2.58 8.56
CA THR A 259 -10.37 -3.16 9.67
C THR A 259 -9.53 -3.76 10.77
N ASN A 260 -10.06 -3.79 12.00
CA ASN A 260 -9.50 -4.53 13.14
C ASN A 260 -8.10 -4.07 13.60
N ASN A 261 -7.68 -2.85 13.27
CA ASN A 261 -6.42 -2.28 13.74
C ASN A 261 -6.64 -1.45 15.03
N ARG A 262 -5.58 -0.83 15.56
CA ARG A 262 -5.65 0.14 16.65
C ARG A 262 -6.38 1.43 16.26
N TYR A 263 -6.18 1.86 15.02
CA TYR A 263 -6.81 3.01 14.36
C TYR A 263 -6.81 2.73 12.86
N GLY A 264 -7.69 3.38 12.10
CA GLY A 264 -7.79 3.19 10.65
C GLY A 264 -6.65 3.86 9.89
N ILE A 265 -6.78 5.17 9.67
CA ILE A 265 -5.86 5.99 8.87
C ILE A 265 -5.36 7.14 9.72
N THR A 266 -4.06 7.44 9.67
CA THR A 266 -3.50 8.68 10.24
C THR A 266 -2.64 9.43 9.22
N VAL A 267 -2.80 10.75 9.17
CA VAL A 267 -1.89 11.65 8.44
C VAL A 267 -1.36 12.71 9.40
N VAL A 268 -0.04 12.86 9.44
CA VAL A 268 0.62 13.68 10.46
C VAL A 268 1.56 14.72 9.85
N GLY A 269 1.36 15.96 10.29
CA GLY A 269 2.24 17.11 10.14
C GLY A 269 1.79 18.12 9.07
N ALA A 270 2.16 19.39 9.27
CA ALA A 270 1.51 20.55 8.65
C ALA A 270 1.63 20.58 7.12
N ALA A 271 2.78 20.26 6.55
CA ALA A 271 2.99 20.26 5.10
C ALA A 271 2.45 18.98 4.41
N SER A 272 1.24 18.56 4.77
CA SER A 272 0.55 17.39 4.22
C SER A 272 -0.66 17.80 3.39
N SER A 273 -0.82 17.21 2.21
CA SER A 273 -1.96 17.46 1.33
C SER A 273 -2.39 16.20 0.57
N GLY A 274 -3.64 16.15 0.11
CA GLY A 274 -4.11 15.07 -0.74
C GLY A 274 -5.50 14.57 -0.41
N TYR A 275 -5.76 13.31 -0.74
CA TYR A 275 -7.10 12.74 -0.75
C TYR A 275 -7.20 11.47 0.10
N ILE A 276 -8.32 11.35 0.83
CA ILE A 276 -8.73 10.11 1.51
C ILE A 276 -10.17 9.81 1.07
N ARG A 277 -10.39 8.91 0.11
CA ARG A 277 -11.72 8.75 -0.51
C ARG A 277 -12.18 7.32 -0.68
N GLY A 278 -13.49 7.08 -0.58
CA GLY A 278 -14.08 5.78 -0.92
C GLY A 278 -13.63 4.61 -0.02
N ASN A 279 -12.97 4.88 1.10
CA ASN A 279 -12.46 3.83 1.98
C ASN A 279 -13.58 3.26 2.86
N ILE A 280 -13.46 1.99 3.22
CA ILE A 280 -14.27 1.34 4.27
C ILE A 280 -13.37 1.18 5.49
N ILE A 281 -13.69 1.85 6.60
CA ILE A 281 -12.84 1.96 7.77
C ILE A 281 -13.65 1.53 8.99
N GLU A 282 -13.46 0.28 9.43
CA GLU A 282 -14.37 -0.34 10.40
C GLU A 282 -13.65 -1.09 11.53
N ASP A 283 -14.26 -1.08 12.72
CA ASP A 283 -13.82 -1.92 13.84
C ASP A 283 -12.35 -1.73 14.25
N ASN A 284 -11.77 -0.55 14.01
CA ASN A 284 -10.39 -0.24 14.37
C ASN A 284 -10.29 0.16 15.84
N THR A 285 -10.53 -0.82 16.71
CA THR A 285 -10.69 -0.66 18.16
C THR A 285 -9.77 -1.58 18.96
N SER A 286 -8.71 -2.15 18.37
CA SER A 286 -7.92 -3.21 19.03
C SER A 286 -7.31 -2.78 20.37
N GLN A 287 -6.87 -1.51 20.50
CA GLN A 287 -6.37 -0.98 21.78
C GLN A 287 -7.50 -0.62 22.75
N ASN A 288 -8.64 -0.19 22.22
CA ASN A 288 -9.81 0.25 22.96
C ASN A 288 -9.53 1.34 24.04
N VAL A 289 -8.53 2.19 23.81
CA VAL A 289 -8.21 3.34 24.68
C VAL A 289 -8.32 4.63 23.87
N PRO A 290 -9.38 5.44 24.07
CA PRO A 290 -9.69 6.60 23.23
C PRO A 290 -8.56 7.62 23.10
N ALA A 291 -7.80 7.86 24.17
CA ALA A 291 -6.67 8.80 24.18
C ALA A 291 -5.43 8.28 23.45
N GLN A 292 -5.40 7.00 23.09
CA GLN A 292 -4.23 6.35 22.50
C GLN A 292 -4.51 5.81 21.08
N GLY A 293 -5.75 5.83 20.60
CA GLY A 293 -6.09 5.35 19.26
C GLY A 293 -7.59 5.29 19.05
N GLY A 294 -8.00 4.49 18.08
CA GLY A 294 -9.41 4.20 17.81
C GLY A 294 -10.09 5.14 16.83
N SER A 295 -9.40 6.12 16.24
CA SER A 295 -10.00 6.92 15.17
C SER A 295 -10.10 6.12 13.87
N GLY A 296 -11.20 6.29 13.15
CA GLY A 296 -11.30 5.88 11.75
C GLY A 296 -10.28 6.64 10.91
N ILE A 297 -10.33 7.98 10.95
CA ILE A 297 -9.30 8.87 10.39
C ILE A 297 -8.80 9.81 11.47
N SER A 298 -7.49 9.96 11.61
CA SER A 298 -6.87 10.96 12.47
C SER A 298 -5.95 11.87 11.67
N LEU A 299 -6.17 13.19 11.78
CA LEU A 299 -5.28 14.20 11.23
C LEU A 299 -4.70 15.03 12.36
N SER A 300 -3.38 15.18 12.38
CA SER A 300 -2.71 15.97 13.42
C SER A 300 -1.60 16.82 12.81
N ALA A 301 -1.54 18.10 13.17
CA ALA A 301 -0.46 18.99 12.80
C ALA A 301 -0.17 20.00 13.91
N SER A 302 1.02 20.59 13.84
CA SER A 302 1.48 21.65 14.74
C SER A 302 2.18 22.73 13.94
N GLY A 303 2.23 23.96 14.45
CA GLY A 303 2.83 25.10 13.76
C GLY A 303 1.88 25.67 12.70
N SER A 304 2.40 26.09 11.55
CA SER A 304 1.61 26.73 10.50
C SER A 304 0.44 25.86 10.02
N SER A 305 -0.73 26.47 9.81
CA SER A 305 -1.96 25.80 9.38
C SER A 305 -2.01 25.52 7.86
N THR A 306 -1.03 24.77 7.35
CA THR A 306 -0.85 24.54 5.90
C THR A 306 -1.38 23.21 5.38
N MET A 307 -1.90 22.34 6.27
CA MET A 307 -2.45 21.05 5.87
C MET A 307 -3.64 21.25 4.93
N ASN A 308 -3.77 20.40 3.91
CA ASN A 308 -4.87 20.42 2.95
C ASN A 308 -5.30 19.01 2.55
N ILE A 309 -6.05 18.35 3.43
CA ILE A 309 -6.62 17.01 3.18
C ILE A 309 -8.09 17.15 2.78
N ILE A 310 -8.47 16.47 1.70
CA ILE A 310 -9.86 16.38 1.23
C ILE A 310 -10.33 14.94 1.42
N ALA A 311 -11.45 14.75 2.13
CA ALA A 311 -12.01 13.42 2.33
C ALA A 311 -13.48 13.36 1.91
N SER A 312 -13.80 12.35 1.10
CA SER A 312 -15.13 12.18 0.50
C SER A 312 -15.47 10.70 0.34
N ARG A 313 -16.77 10.37 0.39
CA ARG A 313 -17.29 9.00 0.15
C ARG A 313 -16.68 7.89 1.03
N ASN A 314 -16.10 8.23 2.19
CA ASN A 314 -15.61 7.21 3.11
C ASN A 314 -16.77 6.64 3.94
N GLN A 315 -16.68 5.37 4.28
CA GLN A 315 -17.58 4.69 5.21
C GLN A 315 -16.81 4.41 6.50
N ILE A 316 -17.21 5.04 7.60
CA ILE A 316 -16.46 5.04 8.85
C ILE A 316 -17.37 4.51 9.95
N ARG A 317 -17.16 3.27 10.37
CA ARG A 317 -18.07 2.58 11.30
C ARG A 317 -17.39 1.91 12.48
N ARG A 318 -18.04 1.87 13.64
CA ARG A 318 -17.62 1.04 14.79
C ARG A 318 -16.16 1.25 15.23
N ASN A 319 -15.64 2.46 15.03
CA ASN A 319 -14.38 2.91 15.62
C ASN A 319 -14.67 3.59 16.97
N LEU A 320 -13.65 4.02 17.71
CA LEU A 320 -13.87 4.86 18.91
C LEU A 320 -14.25 6.29 18.52
N TRP A 321 -13.64 6.78 17.45
CA TRP A 321 -13.90 8.08 16.86
C TRP A 321 -14.09 7.91 15.37
N GLY A 322 -15.01 8.66 14.75
CA GLY A 322 -15.10 8.71 13.29
C GLY A 322 -13.87 9.39 12.72
N ILE A 323 -13.80 10.72 12.85
CA ILE A 323 -12.65 11.53 12.45
C ILE A 323 -12.19 12.42 13.61
N THR A 324 -10.88 12.45 13.89
CA THR A 324 -10.26 13.39 14.82
C THR A 324 -9.35 14.36 14.08
N VAL A 325 -9.53 15.67 14.27
CA VAL A 325 -8.70 16.73 13.67
C VAL A 325 -8.02 17.49 14.80
N ILE A 326 -6.69 17.50 14.84
CA ILE A 326 -5.93 17.89 16.04
C ILE A 326 -4.89 18.98 15.73
N GLY A 327 -4.81 19.97 16.61
CA GLY A 327 -3.81 21.03 16.58
C GLY A 327 -4.10 22.03 15.46
N THR A 328 -3.21 22.12 14.48
CA THR A 328 -3.37 22.99 13.28
C THR A 328 -3.69 22.20 12.01
N ALA A 329 -4.15 20.95 12.17
CA ALA A 329 -4.61 20.13 11.07
C ALA A 329 -5.86 20.74 10.40
N ARG A 330 -6.05 20.42 9.12
CA ARG A 330 -7.20 20.88 8.35
C ARG A 330 -7.72 19.76 7.47
N ILE A 331 -9.03 19.75 7.33
CA ILE A 331 -9.75 18.84 6.46
C ILE A 331 -10.90 19.56 5.79
N ASN A 332 -11.16 19.20 4.54
CA ASN A 332 -12.41 19.47 3.88
C ASN A 332 -13.19 18.15 3.75
N LEU A 333 -14.39 18.12 4.33
CA LEU A 333 -15.32 16.99 4.33
C LEU A 333 -16.54 17.25 3.43
N GLY A 334 -16.65 18.42 2.81
CA GLY A 334 -17.69 18.75 1.86
C GLY A 334 -17.88 20.25 1.74
N ASP A 335 -17.78 20.77 0.52
CA ASP A 335 -17.96 22.18 0.21
C ASP A 335 -18.48 22.37 -1.22
N THR A 336 -19.28 23.42 -1.40
CA THR A 336 -19.97 23.75 -2.65
C THR A 336 -19.31 24.91 -3.40
N ASP A 337 -18.36 25.60 -2.78
CA ASP A 337 -17.55 26.62 -3.44
C ASP A 337 -16.62 25.95 -4.47
N GLU A 338 -16.52 26.53 -5.67
CA GLU A 338 -15.71 25.99 -6.77
C GLU A 338 -14.23 25.86 -6.41
N ALA A 339 -13.67 26.82 -5.67
CA ALA A 339 -12.24 26.85 -5.32
C ALA A 339 -11.87 25.81 -4.25
N THR A 340 -12.83 25.43 -3.42
CA THR A 340 -12.66 24.45 -2.34
C THR A 340 -13.57 23.24 -2.51
N PHE A 341 -14.04 22.97 -3.74
CA PHE A 341 -15.09 21.99 -3.99
C PHE A 341 -14.74 20.62 -3.41
N ASN A 342 -15.68 20.07 -2.67
CA ASN A 342 -15.67 18.69 -2.21
C ASN A 342 -17.11 18.18 -2.14
N GLU A 343 -17.40 17.09 -2.83
CA GLU A 343 -18.72 16.48 -2.86
C GLU A 343 -19.22 15.98 -1.48
N GLY A 344 -18.31 15.76 -0.53
CA GLY A 344 -18.63 15.14 0.75
C GLY A 344 -19.02 13.67 0.61
N GLY A 345 -20.21 13.30 1.10
CA GLY A 345 -20.73 11.94 1.00
C GLY A 345 -20.05 10.91 1.89
N ASN A 346 -19.36 11.35 2.95
CA ASN A 346 -18.89 10.44 3.98
C ASN A 346 -20.09 9.91 4.79
N ILE A 347 -19.99 8.64 5.22
CA ILE A 347 -21.01 7.92 5.97
C ILE A 347 -20.42 7.52 7.32
N PHE A 348 -21.14 7.86 8.39
CA PHE A 348 -20.74 7.59 9.77
C PHE A 348 -21.78 6.73 10.49
N SER A 349 -21.30 5.74 11.23
CA SER A 349 -22.17 4.87 12.03
C SER A 349 -21.43 4.31 13.24
N GLU A 350 -22.06 4.31 14.42
CA GLU A 350 -21.59 3.57 15.59
C GLU A 350 -20.13 3.85 16.03
N ASN A 351 -19.59 5.03 15.74
CA ASN A 351 -18.26 5.40 16.23
C ASN A 351 -18.39 5.89 17.68
N VAL A 352 -18.10 5.02 18.66
CA VAL A 352 -18.46 5.24 20.06
C VAL A 352 -17.24 5.30 20.97
N ASN A 353 -17.12 6.39 21.71
CA ASN A 353 -16.18 6.57 22.79
C ASN A 353 -16.93 6.74 24.12
N THR A 354 -16.68 5.85 25.08
CA THR A 354 -17.27 5.91 26.44
C THR A 354 -18.80 6.05 26.46
N GLY A 355 -19.48 5.42 25.50
CA GLY A 355 -20.95 5.46 25.37
C GLY A 355 -21.50 6.67 24.61
N VAL A 356 -20.65 7.58 24.13
CA VAL A 356 -21.02 8.73 23.31
C VAL A 356 -20.55 8.51 21.87
N THR A 357 -21.42 8.83 20.90
CA THR A 357 -21.10 8.72 19.48
C THR A 357 -20.37 9.96 18.98
N TYR A 358 -19.24 9.78 18.31
CA TYR A 358 -18.46 10.86 17.70
C TYR A 358 -18.20 10.55 16.23
N ALA A 359 -18.94 11.20 15.33
CA ALA A 359 -18.66 11.15 13.89
C ALA A 359 -17.47 12.05 13.53
N LEU A 360 -17.41 13.26 14.09
CA LEU A 360 -16.30 14.19 13.93
C LEU A 360 -15.96 14.84 15.27
N TYR A 361 -14.66 14.91 15.57
CA TYR A 361 -14.12 15.65 16.72
C TYR A 361 -13.13 16.70 16.21
N ASN A 362 -13.58 17.96 16.10
CA ASN A 362 -12.75 19.09 15.70
C ASN A 362 -11.98 19.64 16.89
N ASN A 363 -10.78 19.11 17.17
CA ASN A 363 -9.91 19.61 18.23
C ASN A 363 -8.95 20.71 17.72
N THR A 364 -9.48 21.65 16.95
CA THR A 364 -8.75 22.79 16.37
C THR A 364 -9.57 24.06 16.47
N ALA A 365 -8.92 25.21 16.49
CA ALA A 365 -9.58 26.53 16.36
C ALA A 365 -10.01 26.87 14.92
N LEU A 366 -9.74 25.98 13.96
CA LEU A 366 -9.96 26.24 12.52
C LEU A 366 -11.35 25.75 12.10
N PRO A 367 -12.03 26.49 11.20
CA PRO A 367 -13.31 26.04 10.68
C PRO A 367 -13.15 24.83 9.77
N ILE A 368 -14.15 23.95 9.77
CA ILE A 368 -14.24 22.76 8.90
C ILE A 368 -15.50 22.84 8.04
N MET A 369 -15.33 22.72 6.72
CA MET A 369 -16.43 22.54 5.78
C MET A 369 -16.75 21.05 5.66
N ALA A 370 -18.00 20.67 5.95
CA ALA A 370 -18.44 19.29 6.07
C ALA A 370 -19.88 19.05 5.55
N LYS A 371 -20.24 19.72 4.45
CA LYS A 371 -21.55 19.59 3.81
C LYS A 371 -21.72 18.21 3.14
N ASN A 372 -22.97 17.84 2.86
CA ASN A 372 -23.36 16.65 2.09
C ASN A 372 -22.90 15.32 2.70
N ASN A 373 -22.75 15.23 4.03
CA ASN A 373 -22.37 13.99 4.70
C ASN A 373 -23.59 13.30 5.36
N CYS A 374 -23.52 11.99 5.45
CA CYS A 374 -24.43 11.13 6.20
C CYS A 374 -23.85 10.88 7.60
N TRP A 375 -24.23 11.74 8.54
CA TRP A 375 -23.69 11.75 9.91
C TRP A 375 -24.23 10.63 10.80
N ILE A 376 -25.41 10.12 10.49
CA ILE A 376 -26.02 9.01 11.22
C ILE A 376 -26.69 8.09 10.20
N GLU A 377 -25.99 6.99 9.88
CA GLU A 377 -26.47 6.01 8.90
C GLU A 377 -27.79 5.35 9.31
N GLY A 378 -28.65 5.09 8.31
CA GLY A 378 -29.90 4.34 8.51
C GLY A 378 -31.08 5.17 9.02
N GLN A 379 -30.91 6.49 9.15
CA GLN A 379 -32.00 7.41 9.50
C GLN A 379 -31.92 8.73 8.74
N THR A 380 -33.00 9.50 8.76
CA THR A 380 -33.05 10.89 8.29
C THR A 380 -32.92 11.80 9.51
N PRO A 381 -31.70 12.24 9.87
CA PRO A 381 -31.50 12.99 11.11
C PRO A 381 -32.02 14.42 10.99
N THR A 382 -32.39 15.00 12.13
CA THR A 382 -32.56 16.45 12.30
C THR A 382 -31.20 17.14 12.47
N ALA A 383 -31.16 18.47 12.32
CA ALA A 383 -29.92 19.23 12.53
C ALA A 383 -29.37 19.07 13.96
N ALA A 384 -30.26 19.01 14.97
CA ALA A 384 -29.86 18.81 16.36
C ALA A 384 -29.25 17.43 16.61
N GLU A 385 -29.73 16.38 15.93
CA GLU A 385 -29.14 15.04 16.04
C GLU A 385 -27.76 14.98 15.37
N VAL A 386 -27.58 15.66 14.24
CA VAL A 386 -26.27 15.81 13.59
C VAL A 386 -25.29 16.59 14.48
N GLU A 387 -25.75 17.67 15.10
CA GLU A 387 -24.96 18.47 16.05
C GLU A 387 -24.40 17.57 17.16
N ASN A 388 -25.21 16.68 17.74
CA ASN A 388 -24.84 15.82 18.86
C ASN A 388 -23.72 14.80 18.55
N VAL A 389 -23.39 14.55 17.28
CA VAL A 389 -22.31 13.63 16.88
C VAL A 389 -21.06 14.36 16.35
N ILE A 390 -21.08 15.70 16.35
CA ILE A 390 -20.00 16.58 15.92
C ILE A 390 -19.53 17.40 17.12
N SER A 391 -18.26 17.27 17.51
CA SER A 391 -17.67 18.15 18.53
C SER A 391 -16.95 19.33 17.88
N HIS A 392 -17.33 20.56 18.24
CA HIS A 392 -16.80 21.80 17.68
C HIS A 392 -17.10 23.04 18.55
N GLN A 393 -17.08 24.24 17.96
CA GLN A 393 -17.26 25.53 18.66
C GLN A 393 -18.45 25.61 19.63
N ILE A 394 -19.54 24.90 19.36
CA ILE A 394 -20.73 24.90 20.22
C ILE A 394 -20.47 24.19 21.55
N ASP A 395 -19.62 23.16 21.56
CA ASP A 395 -19.20 22.44 22.77
C ASP A 395 -18.09 23.17 23.53
N ASP A 396 -17.15 23.78 22.80
CA ASP A 396 -16.03 24.54 23.35
C ASP A 396 -15.78 25.79 22.48
N PRO A 397 -15.94 27.02 23.04
CA PRO A 397 -15.84 28.26 22.28
C PRO A 397 -14.44 28.55 21.72
N THR A 398 -13.41 27.80 22.13
CA THR A 398 -12.04 27.91 21.59
C THR A 398 -11.85 27.14 20.27
N LEU A 399 -12.79 26.26 19.93
CA LEU A 399 -12.76 25.44 18.72
C LEU A 399 -13.39 26.17 17.52
N GLY A 400 -13.03 25.71 16.32
CA GLY A 400 -13.58 26.24 15.07
C GLY A 400 -14.95 25.66 14.75
N VAL A 401 -15.76 26.44 14.02
CA VAL A 401 -17.09 26.02 13.58
C VAL A 401 -17.02 24.89 12.55
N VAL A 402 -17.97 23.96 12.60
CA VAL A 402 -18.16 22.92 11.59
C VAL A 402 -19.40 23.28 10.79
N THR A 403 -19.26 23.49 9.49
CA THR A 403 -20.40 23.80 8.59
C THR A 403 -20.85 22.51 7.92
N PHE A 404 -21.92 21.91 8.44
CA PHE A 404 -22.39 20.59 8.00
C PHE A 404 -23.69 20.60 7.19
N THR A 405 -24.32 21.76 6.95
CA THR A 405 -25.58 21.86 6.18
C THR A 405 -25.32 22.23 4.71
N PRO A 406 -25.96 21.56 3.74
CA PRO A 406 -26.93 20.47 3.89
C PRO A 406 -26.28 19.16 4.36
N PHE A 407 -27.06 18.28 5.00
CA PHE A 407 -26.66 16.95 5.46
C PHE A 407 -27.79 15.94 5.17
N GLY A 408 -27.46 14.65 5.28
CA GLY A 408 -28.46 13.58 5.19
C GLY A 408 -27.91 12.38 4.42
N CYS A 409 -28.46 11.21 4.73
CA CYS A 409 -28.13 9.97 4.04
C CYS A 409 -28.91 9.84 2.72
N ASP A 410 -30.05 10.52 2.61
CA ASP A 410 -30.87 10.60 1.40
C ASP A 410 -30.29 11.58 0.36
N ALA A 411 -29.43 12.52 0.78
CA ALA A 411 -28.65 13.35 -0.15
C ALA A 411 -27.63 12.52 -0.96
N LEU A 412 -27.37 11.27 -0.54
CA LEU A 412 -26.62 10.26 -1.29
C LEU A 412 -27.52 9.42 -2.22
N SER A 413 -28.83 9.67 -2.19
CA SER A 413 -29.88 9.06 -3.02
C SER A 413 -30.74 10.14 -3.68
N ASN A 414 -30.14 10.91 -4.60
CA ASN A 414 -30.83 11.40 -5.78
C ASN A 414 -29.92 11.17 -7.00
N PRO A 415 -30.47 10.84 -8.18
CA PRO A 415 -29.96 9.81 -9.07
C PRO A 415 -28.95 10.39 -10.07
N ASP A 416 -28.30 9.51 -10.84
CA ASP A 416 -27.38 9.82 -11.95
C ASP A 416 -25.90 10.14 -11.66
N PHE A 417 -25.37 9.63 -10.55
CA PHE A 417 -23.95 9.20 -10.51
C PHE A 417 -23.79 7.71 -10.21
N ALA A 418 -24.77 6.89 -10.59
CA ALA A 418 -24.45 5.55 -11.02
C ALA A 418 -23.59 5.70 -12.27
N VAL A 419 -22.28 5.59 -12.11
CA VAL A 419 -21.41 5.24 -13.23
C VAL A 419 -21.80 3.82 -13.60
N THR A 420 -22.84 3.67 -14.41
CA THR A 420 -23.24 2.40 -15.00
C THR A 420 -22.17 2.05 -16.01
N LYS A 421 -21.09 1.43 -15.49
CA LYS A 421 -20.05 0.84 -16.30
C LYS A 421 -20.73 -0.08 -17.32
N PRO A 422 -20.38 0.01 -18.61
CA PRO A 422 -20.95 -0.86 -19.63
C PRO A 422 -20.80 -2.31 -19.19
N ILE A 423 -21.92 -3.01 -19.01
CA ILE A 423 -21.90 -4.43 -18.64
C ILE A 423 -21.77 -5.21 -19.94
N ILE A 424 -20.68 -5.95 -20.08
CA ILE A 424 -20.44 -6.83 -21.22
C ILE A 424 -20.78 -8.25 -20.77
N TYR A 425 -21.80 -8.85 -21.39
CA TYR A 425 -22.30 -10.18 -21.05
C TYR A 425 -22.66 -11.00 -22.29
N PRO A 426 -22.51 -12.33 -22.33
CA PRO A 426 -21.70 -13.12 -21.39
C PRO A 426 -20.23 -12.72 -21.49
N ASN A 427 -19.52 -12.78 -20.37
CA ASN A 427 -18.08 -12.59 -20.32
C ASN A 427 -17.51 -13.50 -19.20
N PRO A 428 -16.85 -14.64 -19.53
CA PRO A 428 -16.37 -15.04 -20.86
C PRO A 428 -17.48 -15.28 -21.91
N SER A 429 -17.19 -14.97 -23.17
CA SER A 429 -18.10 -15.07 -24.32
C SER A 429 -17.59 -16.08 -25.35
N LYS A 430 -18.49 -16.65 -26.16
CA LYS A 430 -18.15 -17.40 -27.39
C LYS A 430 -18.24 -16.54 -28.66
N GLY A 431 -18.00 -15.23 -28.52
CA GLY A 431 -18.09 -14.26 -29.60
C GLY A 431 -19.42 -13.52 -29.73
N ASN A 432 -20.47 -13.86 -28.97
CA ASN A 432 -21.70 -13.07 -28.92
C ASN A 432 -21.75 -12.34 -27.57
N ILE A 433 -21.75 -11.01 -27.60
CA ILE A 433 -21.84 -10.17 -26.40
C ILE A 433 -23.00 -9.18 -26.52
N THR A 434 -23.60 -8.85 -25.39
CA THR A 434 -24.51 -7.75 -25.17
C THR A 434 -23.83 -6.71 -24.33
N ILE A 435 -24.03 -5.45 -24.68
CA ILE A 435 -23.46 -4.30 -23.98
C ILE A 435 -24.59 -3.34 -23.64
N ASP A 436 -24.81 -3.13 -22.35
CA ASP A 436 -25.78 -2.16 -21.86
C ASP A 436 -25.10 -0.83 -21.58
N ILE A 437 -25.56 0.23 -22.24
CA ILE A 437 -25.07 1.60 -22.02
C ILE A 437 -26.22 2.58 -21.78
N PRO A 438 -26.04 3.60 -20.92
CA PRO A 438 -27.12 4.54 -20.58
C PRO A 438 -27.39 5.59 -21.67
N GLU A 439 -26.43 5.85 -22.56
CA GLU A 439 -26.49 6.88 -23.59
C GLU A 439 -25.70 6.44 -24.82
N ASN A 440 -25.92 7.07 -25.98
CA ASN A 440 -25.20 6.71 -27.21
C ASN A 440 -23.68 6.91 -27.05
N GLY A 441 -22.89 6.05 -27.69
CA GLY A 441 -21.43 6.13 -27.63
C GLY A 441 -20.76 5.18 -28.60
N THR A 442 -19.47 4.97 -28.43
CA THR A 442 -18.68 4.03 -29.22
C THR A 442 -18.01 3.01 -28.32
N ILE A 443 -17.75 1.83 -28.86
CA ILE A 443 -16.86 0.86 -28.22
C ILE A 443 -15.77 0.40 -29.17
N ALA A 444 -14.53 0.54 -28.73
CA ALA A 444 -13.34 0.06 -29.41
C ALA A 444 -12.80 -1.18 -28.69
N ILE A 445 -12.46 -2.22 -29.45
CA ILE A 445 -11.89 -3.47 -28.97
C ILE A 445 -10.42 -3.52 -29.36
N PHE A 446 -9.57 -3.77 -28.38
CA PHE A 446 -8.12 -3.85 -28.50
C PHE A 446 -7.64 -5.26 -28.14
N SER A 447 -6.58 -5.70 -28.81
CA SER A 447 -5.82 -6.88 -28.38
C SER A 447 -5.09 -6.63 -27.06
N SER A 448 -4.59 -7.69 -26.44
CA SER A 448 -3.81 -7.62 -25.20
C SER A 448 -2.52 -6.78 -25.32
N ASN A 449 -2.00 -6.59 -26.53
CA ASN A 449 -0.85 -5.72 -26.82
C ASN A 449 -1.25 -4.27 -27.20
N GLY A 450 -2.54 -3.91 -27.10
CA GLY A 450 -3.02 -2.54 -27.30
C GLY A 450 -3.33 -2.16 -28.76
N MET A 451 -3.26 -3.08 -29.72
CA MET A 451 -3.67 -2.79 -31.10
C MET A 451 -5.20 -2.74 -31.22
N LEU A 452 -5.72 -1.70 -31.89
CA LEU A 452 -7.14 -1.60 -32.20
C LEU A 452 -7.54 -2.70 -33.20
N ILE A 453 -8.52 -3.52 -32.83
CA ILE A 453 -9.05 -4.61 -33.67
C ILE A 453 -10.29 -4.14 -34.42
N ARG A 454 -11.24 -3.52 -33.71
CA ARG A 454 -12.52 -3.08 -34.27
C ARG A 454 -13.19 -2.03 -33.40
N SER A 455 -14.07 -1.21 -33.99
CA SER A 455 -14.94 -0.28 -33.27
C SER A 455 -16.39 -0.44 -33.70
N PHE A 456 -17.33 -0.14 -32.81
CA PHE A 456 -18.77 -0.16 -33.05
C PHE A 456 -19.42 1.09 -32.47
N GLU A 457 -20.42 1.61 -33.17
CA GLU A 457 -21.37 2.58 -32.62
C GLU A 457 -22.37 1.84 -31.72
N LEU A 458 -22.68 2.44 -30.58
CA LEU A 458 -23.62 1.92 -29.61
C LEU A 458 -24.76 2.92 -29.40
N ASN A 459 -25.99 2.39 -29.35
CA ASN A 459 -27.17 3.15 -28.97
C ASN A 459 -27.43 2.99 -27.47
N ALA A 460 -28.09 3.96 -26.86
CA ALA A 460 -28.61 3.83 -25.50
C ALA A 460 -29.46 2.55 -25.36
N GLY A 461 -29.23 1.77 -24.30
CA GLY A 461 -29.82 0.45 -24.08
C GLY A 461 -28.89 -0.71 -24.41
N THR A 462 -29.49 -1.87 -24.70
CA THR A 462 -28.77 -3.12 -24.97
C THR A 462 -28.34 -3.22 -26.43
N ASN A 463 -27.03 -3.38 -26.67
CA ASN A 463 -26.44 -3.56 -27.98
C ASN A 463 -25.90 -4.98 -28.11
N ALA A 464 -26.38 -5.74 -29.10
CA ALA A 464 -25.85 -7.07 -29.38
C ALA A 464 -24.74 -6.98 -30.44
N ILE A 465 -23.56 -7.49 -30.10
CA ILE A 465 -22.38 -7.50 -30.97
C ILE A 465 -21.91 -8.93 -31.15
N LYS A 466 -21.70 -9.30 -32.42
CA LYS A 466 -21.03 -10.55 -32.79
C LYS A 466 -19.58 -10.26 -33.17
N LEU A 467 -18.68 -10.93 -32.47
CA LEU A 467 -17.23 -10.85 -32.58
C LEU A 467 -16.70 -12.18 -33.12
N ASP A 468 -16.02 -12.09 -34.25
CA ASP A 468 -15.26 -13.20 -34.82
C ASP A 468 -13.79 -13.03 -34.42
N LEU A 469 -13.50 -13.39 -33.16
CA LEU A 469 -12.18 -13.26 -32.55
C LEU A 469 -11.71 -14.63 -32.02
N PRO A 470 -10.42 -14.95 -32.12
CA PRO A 470 -9.86 -16.13 -31.47
C PRO A 470 -10.08 -16.11 -29.94
N ALA A 471 -10.01 -17.29 -29.32
CA ALA A 471 -10.03 -17.39 -27.87
C ALA A 471 -8.85 -16.60 -27.27
N GLY A 472 -9.13 -15.74 -26.29
CA GLY A 472 -8.15 -14.80 -25.77
C GLY A 472 -8.74 -13.70 -24.89
N VAL A 473 -7.84 -12.87 -24.36
CA VAL A 473 -8.19 -11.70 -23.55
C VAL A 473 -8.04 -10.43 -24.39
N TYR A 474 -9.08 -9.61 -24.38
CA TYR A 474 -9.17 -8.35 -25.08
C TYR A 474 -9.51 -7.23 -24.11
N ILE A 475 -9.19 -6.00 -24.50
CA ILE A 475 -9.55 -4.79 -23.75
C ILE A 475 -10.60 -4.05 -24.57
N THR A 476 -11.69 -3.64 -23.95
CA THR A 476 -12.68 -2.79 -24.61
C THR A 476 -12.67 -1.41 -23.99
N LYS A 477 -12.64 -0.37 -24.81
CA LYS A 477 -12.80 1.01 -24.40
C LYS A 477 -14.15 1.53 -24.90
N THR A 478 -15.01 1.97 -24.00
CA THR A 478 -16.30 2.57 -24.35
C THR A 478 -16.22 4.07 -24.09
N GLU A 479 -16.56 4.88 -25.09
CA GLU A 479 -16.56 6.34 -25.00
C GLU A 479 -17.98 6.84 -25.24
N THR A 480 -18.52 7.60 -24.29
CA THR A 480 -19.77 8.36 -24.44
C THR A 480 -19.44 9.85 -24.44
N LYS A 481 -20.45 10.71 -24.58
CA LYS A 481 -20.27 12.17 -24.64
C LYS A 481 -19.47 12.73 -23.46
N ASP A 482 -19.68 12.17 -22.26
CA ASP A 482 -19.13 12.71 -21.01
C ASP A 482 -18.24 11.71 -20.24
N LYS A 483 -18.10 10.45 -20.71
CA LYS A 483 -17.45 9.37 -19.93
C LYS A 483 -16.64 8.39 -20.80
N ASN A 484 -15.57 7.84 -20.22
CA ASN A 484 -14.75 6.80 -20.82
C ASN A 484 -14.62 5.60 -19.87
N PHE A 485 -14.81 4.39 -20.39
CA PHE A 485 -14.75 3.14 -19.64
C PHE A 485 -13.78 2.15 -20.27
N SER A 486 -13.07 1.38 -19.45
CA SER A 486 -12.23 0.27 -19.90
C SER A 486 -12.64 -1.04 -19.22
N ASN A 487 -12.92 -2.07 -20.01
CA ASN A 487 -13.32 -3.40 -19.53
C ASN A 487 -12.41 -4.49 -20.12
N LYS A 488 -12.29 -5.60 -19.41
CA LYS A 488 -11.71 -6.84 -19.92
C LYS A 488 -12.81 -7.65 -20.60
N LEU A 489 -12.55 -8.14 -21.81
CA LEU A 489 -13.39 -9.09 -22.54
C LEU A 489 -12.61 -10.40 -22.72
N VAL A 490 -13.23 -11.53 -22.38
CA VAL A 490 -12.67 -12.86 -22.57
C VAL A 490 -13.47 -13.60 -23.63
N ILE A 491 -12.81 -14.07 -24.69
CA ILE A 491 -13.40 -14.95 -25.70
C ILE A 491 -12.89 -16.38 -25.44
N GLN A 492 -13.79 -17.37 -25.46
CA GLN A 492 -13.53 -18.80 -25.24
C GLN A 492 -14.03 -19.66 -26.39
#